data_AF-A0A7L8A2B5-F1
#
_entry.id   AF-A0A7L8A2B5-F1
#
_cell.length_a   1.000
_cell.length_b   1.000
_cell.length_c   1.000
_cell.angle_alpha   90.00
_cell.angle_beta   90.00
_cell.angle_gamma   90.00
#
_symmetry.space_group_name_H-M   'P 1'
#
loop_
_entity.id
_entity.type
_entity.pdbx_description
1 polymer ?
#
loop_
_entity_poly.entity_id
_entity_poly.type
_entity_poly.pdbx_seq_one_letter_code
_entity_poly.pdbx_strand_id
1 'polypeptide(L)'
;MQLSLRITSVTLGAFGGFVFGGKRIDKKSGKTYVCKANYNLCTRPPRTGEVWSVKGSETAHDEFKTFMILESCSIISIESICSEDLLKWHLKKHHAFRGFGLGDKKIDKLVTDVGTNKLIELLNDGNWLHLSDVINERIAQRLSEKWIYLKNEFETIQFLMENNIPLSVSKKLLRICCINTVERLKNNPYALVSFCDIIPNIWSLVEDIATNLGFNIEDERRLIGMIEINLYTRLNRGHTARSQEAKKPRSQEAKKPRSQEAKKPRSQEAKKPRSQEAKKL
;
A
#
# COMPACT_ATOMS: atom_id res chain seq x y z
N MET A 1 -6.70 -4.40 25.39
CA MET A 1 -7.70 -3.29 25.34
C MET A 1 -7.69 -2.70 23.94
N GLN A 2 -8.85 -2.41 23.35
CA GLN A 2 -8.95 -1.72 22.05
C GLN A 2 -9.77 -0.44 22.21
N LEU A 3 -9.28 0.67 21.66
CA LEU A 3 -9.88 2.00 21.80
C LEU A 3 -9.80 2.78 20.49
N SER A 4 -10.77 3.67 20.29
CA SER A 4 -10.70 4.72 19.29
C SER A 4 -10.45 6.06 19.98
N LEU A 5 -9.33 6.70 19.66
CA LEU A 5 -8.83 7.88 20.35
C LEU A 5 -8.72 9.07 19.38
N ARG A 6 -9.26 10.22 19.78
CA ARG A 6 -8.90 11.51 19.19
C ARG A 6 -7.56 11.96 19.76
N ILE A 7 -6.61 12.27 18.89
CA ILE A 7 -5.23 12.56 19.27
C ILE A 7 -5.09 14.01 19.75
N THR A 8 -4.62 14.19 20.98
CA THR A 8 -4.48 15.50 21.60
C THR A 8 -3.03 15.99 21.67
N SER A 9 -2.08 15.08 21.84
CA SER A 9 -0.65 15.41 21.97
C SER A 9 0.21 14.28 21.44
N VAL A 10 1.41 14.61 20.97
CA VAL A 10 2.36 13.66 20.38
C VAL A 10 3.77 14.11 20.71
N THR A 11 4.59 13.17 21.18
CA THR A 11 6.00 13.37 21.54
C THR A 11 6.82 12.25 20.91
N LEU A 12 7.92 12.59 20.24
CA LEU A 12 8.81 11.60 19.63
C LEU A 12 9.73 10.97 20.67
N GLY A 13 9.97 9.67 20.56
CA GLY A 13 10.93 8.97 21.41
C GLY A 13 12.37 9.27 20.99
N ALA A 14 13.29 9.37 21.97
CA ALA A 14 14.70 9.65 21.71
C ALA A 14 15.40 8.56 20.86
N PHE A 15 14.98 7.30 21.01
CA PHE A 15 15.53 6.14 20.30
C PHE A 15 14.57 5.57 19.25
N GLY A 16 13.69 6.42 18.71
CA GLY A 16 12.60 6.02 17.84
C GLY A 16 11.31 5.71 18.59
N GLY A 17 10.24 5.45 17.83
CA GLY A 17 8.89 5.32 18.37
C GLY A 17 8.32 6.68 18.77
N PHE A 18 7.16 6.64 19.42
CA PHE A 18 6.46 7.87 19.82
C PHE A 18 5.49 7.59 20.95
N VAL A 19 5.27 8.62 21.76
CA VAL A 19 4.26 8.65 22.82
C VAL A 19 3.20 9.65 22.41
N PHE A 20 1.92 9.28 22.53
CA PHE A 20 0.83 10.20 22.22
C PHE A 20 -0.28 10.13 23.24
N GLY A 21 -0.91 11.27 23.48
CA GLY A 21 -2.08 11.41 24.31
C GLY A 21 -3.34 11.41 23.46
N GLY A 22 -4.39 10.75 23.92
CA GLY A 22 -5.68 10.76 23.25
C GLY A 22 -6.86 10.64 24.20
N LYS A 23 -8.03 11.11 23.74
CA LYS A 23 -9.29 10.94 24.45
C LYS A 23 -10.19 10.01 23.67
N ARG A 24 -10.98 9.20 24.35
CA ARG A 24 -11.95 8.31 23.71
C ARG A 24 -12.98 9.10 22.90
N ILE A 25 -13.40 8.53 21.77
CA ILE A 25 -14.47 9.08 20.93
C ILE A 25 -15.82 8.42 21.22
N ASP A 26 -15.84 7.18 21.69
CA ASP A 26 -17.05 6.37 21.89
C ASP A 26 -17.84 6.78 23.14
N LYS A 27 -17.17 7.40 24.12
CA LYS A 27 -17.81 7.92 25.33
C LYS A 27 -17.20 9.28 25.67
N LYS A 28 -18.05 10.24 26.08
CA LYS A 28 -17.60 11.51 26.65
C LYS A 28 -16.93 11.22 28.01
N SER A 29 -15.61 11.07 27.98
CA SER A 29 -14.77 10.90 29.17
C SER A 29 -13.70 11.98 29.22
N GLY A 30 -13.49 12.56 30.40
CA GLY A 30 -12.36 13.46 30.65
C GLY A 30 -11.01 12.73 30.68
N LYS A 31 -11.00 11.38 30.82
CA LYS A 31 -9.78 10.57 30.89
C LYS A 31 -8.97 10.71 29.61
N THR A 32 -7.71 11.07 29.78
CA THR A 32 -6.71 11.07 28.71
C THR A 32 -5.89 9.79 28.82
N TYR A 33 -5.79 9.06 27.72
CA TYR A 33 -4.96 7.88 27.59
C TYR A 33 -3.61 8.29 27.04
N VAL A 34 -2.54 7.79 27.64
CA VAL A 34 -1.17 7.94 27.15
C VAL A 34 -0.78 6.63 26.51
N CYS A 35 -0.42 6.66 25.23
CA CYS A 35 -0.06 5.48 24.43
C CYS A 35 1.41 5.56 24.06
N LYS A 36 2.16 4.46 24.26
CA LYS A 36 3.55 4.30 23.86
C LYS A 36 3.62 3.31 22.70
N ALA A 37 4.10 3.79 21.56
CA ALA A 37 4.27 3.00 20.35
C ALA A 37 5.75 2.78 20.04
N ASN A 38 6.10 1.55 19.68
CA ASN A 38 7.40 1.20 19.12
C ASN A 38 7.56 1.77 17.69
N TYR A 39 8.78 1.98 17.23
CA TYR A 39 9.10 2.58 15.92
C TYR A 39 8.56 1.79 14.73
N ASN A 40 8.34 0.48 14.90
CA ASN A 40 7.86 -0.42 13.85
C ASN A 40 6.33 -0.49 13.71
N LEU A 41 5.56 0.12 14.62
CA LEU A 41 4.11 -0.09 14.62
C LEU A 41 3.38 0.71 13.54
N CYS A 42 3.90 1.88 13.15
CA CYS A 42 3.19 2.82 12.30
C CYS A 42 4.16 3.62 11.40
N THR A 43 3.75 3.97 10.17
CA THR A 43 4.50 4.77 9.16
C THR A 43 5.11 6.03 9.75
N ARG A 44 4.29 6.68 10.57
CA ARG A 44 4.54 8.00 11.14
C ARG A 44 3.83 8.09 12.48
N PRO A 45 4.28 9.00 13.34
CA PRO A 45 3.50 9.37 14.51
C PRO A 45 2.10 9.87 14.11
N PRO A 46 1.09 9.62 14.95
CA PRO A 46 -0.17 10.33 14.90
C PRO A 46 0.03 11.84 14.92
N ARG A 47 -0.98 12.60 14.50
CA ARG A 47 -0.97 14.06 14.58
C ARG A 47 -2.19 14.56 15.33
N THR A 48 -2.03 15.66 16.05
CA THR A 48 -3.17 16.34 16.68
C THR A 48 -4.22 16.68 15.63
N GLY A 49 -5.48 16.40 15.93
CA GLY A 49 -6.57 16.51 14.97
C GLY A 49 -6.92 15.18 14.28
N GLU A 50 -6.15 14.11 14.45
CA GLU A 50 -6.47 12.79 13.90
C GLU A 50 -7.24 11.90 14.88
N VAL A 51 -7.87 10.85 14.34
CA VAL A 51 -8.50 9.78 15.11
C VAL A 51 -7.79 8.46 14.80
N TRP A 52 -7.50 7.67 15.82
CA TRP A 52 -6.73 6.44 15.69
C TRP A 52 -7.38 5.29 16.45
N SER A 53 -7.40 4.10 15.83
CA SER A 53 -7.66 2.84 16.51
C SER A 53 -6.36 2.37 17.15
N VAL A 54 -6.41 2.02 18.42
CA VAL A 54 -5.25 1.50 19.16
C VAL A 54 -5.63 0.22 19.88
N LYS A 55 -4.72 -0.74 19.87
CA LYS A 55 -4.82 -1.97 20.64
C LYS A 55 -3.55 -2.17 21.44
N GLY A 56 -3.69 -2.53 22.70
CA GLY A 56 -2.57 -2.75 23.60
C GLY A 56 -2.97 -3.11 25.03
N SER A 57 -1.98 -3.18 25.91
CA SER A 57 -2.12 -3.48 27.33
C SER A 57 -1.87 -2.21 28.17
N GLU A 58 -2.70 -1.98 29.19
CA GLU A 58 -2.42 -0.93 30.17
C GLU A 58 -1.33 -1.41 31.12
N THR A 59 -0.35 -0.55 31.37
CA THR A 59 0.72 -0.77 32.35
C THR A 59 0.68 0.38 33.36
N ALA A 60 0.68 0.03 34.63
CA ALA A 60 0.91 0.98 35.72
C ALA A 60 2.38 0.87 36.13
N HIS A 61 3.00 2.02 36.39
CA HIS A 61 4.32 2.08 37.00
C HIS A 61 4.19 2.95 38.24
N ASP A 62 4.77 2.53 39.35
CA ASP A 62 4.52 3.16 40.66
C ASP A 62 4.95 4.64 40.73
N GLU A 63 5.81 5.08 39.81
CA GLU A 63 6.33 6.45 39.70
C GLU A 63 5.77 7.26 38.52
N PHE A 64 4.99 6.66 37.60
CA PHE A 64 4.48 7.33 36.39
C PHE A 64 2.96 7.19 36.21
N LYS A 65 2.33 8.15 35.53
CA LYS A 65 0.93 8.03 35.08
C LYS A 65 0.74 6.73 34.28
N THR A 66 -0.35 5.99 34.53
CA THR A 66 -0.75 4.80 33.75
C THR A 66 -0.69 5.07 32.25
N PHE A 67 0.00 4.20 31.51
CA PHE A 67 0.14 4.30 30.06
C PHE A 67 -0.16 2.96 29.39
N MET A 68 -0.49 3.01 28.11
CA MET A 68 -0.78 1.83 27.28
C MET A 68 0.40 1.53 26.38
N ILE A 69 0.91 0.31 26.44
CA ILE A 69 1.89 -0.21 25.47
C ILE A 69 1.11 -0.74 24.28
N LEU A 70 1.38 -0.21 23.08
CA LEU A 70 0.65 -0.57 21.88
C LEU A 70 1.19 -1.85 21.23
N GLU A 71 0.27 -2.73 20.86
CA GLU A 71 0.48 -3.89 20.00
C GLU A 71 0.17 -3.55 18.53
N SER A 72 -0.79 -2.65 18.29
CA SER A 72 -1.11 -2.12 16.96
C SER A 72 -1.77 -0.75 17.04
N CYS A 73 -1.54 0.07 16.01
CA CYS A 73 -2.17 1.36 15.79
C CYS A 73 -2.57 1.49 14.32
N SER A 74 -3.73 2.09 14.05
CA SER A 74 -4.12 2.51 12.70
C SER A 74 -4.91 3.80 12.75
N ILE A 75 -4.77 4.61 11.71
CA ILE A 75 -5.56 5.83 11.57
C ILE A 75 -6.99 5.49 11.17
N ILE A 76 -7.98 6.24 11.68
CA ILE A 76 -9.38 6.12 11.30
C ILE A 76 -9.77 7.39 10.54
N SER A 77 -10.34 7.23 9.34
CA SER A 77 -10.85 8.35 8.58
C SER A 77 -12.06 8.98 9.27
N ILE A 78 -12.17 10.30 9.22
CA ILE A 78 -13.31 10.98 9.85
C ILE A 78 -14.58 10.77 9.05
N GLU A 79 -14.45 10.56 7.74
CA GLU A 79 -15.57 10.22 6.86
C GLU A 79 -16.25 8.90 7.25
N SER A 80 -15.56 7.98 7.93
CA SER A 80 -16.17 6.74 8.41
C SER A 80 -16.91 6.90 9.74
N ILE A 81 -16.72 8.02 10.46
CA ILE A 81 -17.35 8.28 11.76
C ILE A 81 -18.55 9.22 11.62
N CYS A 82 -18.52 10.16 10.67
CA CYS A 82 -19.62 11.10 10.38
C CYS A 82 -20.17 11.83 11.63
N SER A 83 -19.29 12.32 12.50
CA SER A 83 -19.69 13.07 13.70
C SER A 83 -19.39 14.56 13.54
N GLU A 84 -20.41 15.40 13.79
CA GLU A 84 -20.30 16.87 13.78
C GLU A 84 -19.17 17.37 14.69
N ASP A 85 -19.17 16.95 15.97
CA ASP A 85 -18.17 17.36 16.96
C ASP A 85 -16.76 16.99 16.52
N LEU A 86 -16.58 15.82 15.91
CA LEU A 86 -15.29 15.33 15.45
C LEU A 86 -14.83 16.04 14.18
N LEU A 87 -15.74 16.32 13.23
CA LEU A 87 -15.43 17.07 12.03
C LEU A 87 -14.98 18.50 12.38
N LYS A 88 -15.75 19.19 13.22
CA LYS A 88 -15.37 20.52 13.75
C LYS A 88 -14.02 20.49 14.43
N TRP A 89 -13.80 19.49 15.30
CA TRP A 89 -12.54 19.32 16.01
C TRP A 89 -11.36 19.08 15.06
N HIS A 90 -11.53 18.25 14.03
CA HIS A 90 -10.50 17.95 13.05
C HIS A 90 -10.09 19.16 12.22
N LEU A 91 -11.07 19.85 11.63
CA LEU A 91 -10.85 21.06 10.85
C LEU A 91 -10.18 22.16 11.69
N LYS A 92 -10.49 22.21 12.99
CA LYS A 92 -9.89 23.17 13.93
C LYS A 92 -8.46 22.78 14.35
N LYS A 93 -8.21 21.50 14.62
CA LYS A 93 -6.99 21.06 15.32
C LYS A 93 -5.92 20.52 14.38
N HIS A 94 -6.29 19.93 13.26
CA HIS A 94 -5.32 19.34 12.35
C HIS A 94 -4.48 20.43 11.67
N HIS A 95 -3.16 20.22 11.62
CA HIS A 95 -2.20 21.21 11.12
C HIS A 95 -2.43 21.57 9.64
N ALA A 96 -2.96 20.64 8.83
CA ALA A 96 -3.26 20.89 7.41
C ALA A 96 -4.31 21.99 7.18
N PHE A 97 -5.17 22.27 8.18
CA PHE A 97 -6.24 23.25 8.09
C PHE A 97 -5.90 24.60 8.75
N ARG A 98 -4.62 24.83 9.07
CA ARG A 98 -4.14 26.08 9.67
C ARG A 98 -3.52 27.01 8.64
N GLY A 99 -3.48 28.31 8.95
CA GLY A 99 -2.71 29.30 8.19
C GLY A 99 -3.39 29.90 6.96
N PHE A 100 -4.67 29.63 6.71
CA PHE A 100 -5.42 30.24 5.58
C PHE A 100 -6.76 30.87 6.00
N GLY A 101 -6.92 31.23 7.27
CA GLY A 101 -8.07 32.00 7.74
C GLY A 101 -9.36 31.20 8.01
N LEU A 102 -9.27 29.87 8.07
CA LEU A 102 -10.33 28.99 8.56
C LEU A 102 -10.33 28.98 10.10
N GLY A 103 -11.20 29.79 10.70
CA GLY A 103 -11.35 29.88 12.16
C GLY A 103 -12.63 29.23 12.65
N ASP A 104 -12.75 29.08 13.98
CA ASP A 104 -13.88 28.42 14.65
C ASP A 104 -15.25 28.83 14.13
N LYS A 105 -15.53 30.15 14.06
CA LYS A 105 -16.82 30.66 13.58
C LYS A 105 -17.16 30.21 12.16
N LYS A 106 -16.16 30.09 11.28
CA LYS A 106 -16.36 29.65 9.89
C LYS A 106 -16.57 28.14 9.81
N ILE A 107 -15.87 27.38 10.66
CA ILE A 107 -16.07 25.93 10.79
C ILE A 107 -17.48 25.65 11.30
N ASP A 108 -17.92 26.37 12.34
CA ASP A 108 -19.28 26.26 12.87
C ASP A 108 -20.32 26.61 11.81
N LYS A 109 -20.14 27.73 11.11
CA LYS A 109 -21.02 28.15 10.01
C LYS A 109 -21.11 27.10 8.90
N LEU A 110 -19.97 26.56 8.45
CA LEU A 110 -19.94 25.50 7.42
C LEU A 110 -20.75 24.29 7.85
N VAL A 111 -20.56 23.81 9.08
CA VAL A 111 -21.24 22.61 9.55
C VAL A 111 -22.72 22.85 9.80
N THR A 112 -23.11 24.04 10.27
CA THR A 112 -24.53 24.40 10.48
C THR A 112 -25.27 24.65 9.17
N ASP A 113 -24.70 25.39 8.22
CA ASP A 113 -25.38 25.79 6.99
C ASP A 113 -25.39 24.67 5.92
N VAL A 114 -24.30 23.90 5.81
CA VAL A 114 -24.17 22.81 4.82
C VAL A 114 -24.63 21.47 5.38
N GLY A 115 -24.41 21.24 6.68
CA GLY A 115 -24.59 19.94 7.33
C GLY A 115 -23.37 19.02 7.20
N THR A 116 -23.09 18.25 8.25
CA THR A 116 -21.88 17.40 8.38
C THR A 116 -21.70 16.43 7.22
N ASN A 117 -22.72 15.66 6.86
CA ASN A 117 -22.60 14.62 5.82
C ASN A 117 -22.38 15.25 4.44
N LYS A 118 -23.14 16.29 4.10
CA LYS A 118 -23.01 16.96 2.81
C LYS A 118 -21.69 17.71 2.69
N LEU A 119 -21.19 18.28 3.79
CA LEU A 119 -19.87 18.91 3.84
C LEU A 119 -18.77 17.88 3.54
N ILE A 120 -18.82 16.69 4.14
CA ILE A 120 -17.85 15.62 3.84
C ILE A 120 -17.92 15.21 2.36
N GLU A 121 -19.12 15.04 1.81
CA GLU A 121 -19.32 14.72 0.40
C GLU A 121 -18.69 15.79 -0.52
N LEU A 122 -19.02 17.06 -0.31
CA LEU A 122 -18.47 18.18 -1.10
C LEU A 122 -16.94 18.27 -0.99
N LEU A 123 -16.38 18.01 0.20
CA LEU A 123 -14.93 18.01 0.40
C LEU A 123 -14.26 16.82 -0.30
N ASN A 124 -14.91 15.65 -0.29
CA ASN A 124 -14.43 14.45 -0.99
C ASN A 124 -14.45 14.62 -2.51
N ASP A 125 -15.46 15.31 -3.04
CA ASP A 125 -15.61 15.59 -4.47
C ASP A 125 -14.75 16.78 -4.95
N GLY A 126 -14.10 17.49 -4.02
CA GLY A 126 -13.36 18.71 -4.37
C GLY A 126 -14.24 19.89 -4.77
N ASN A 127 -15.55 19.84 -4.49
CA ASN A 127 -16.53 20.83 -4.91
C ASN A 127 -16.54 22.03 -3.96
N TRP A 128 -15.57 22.93 -4.15
CA TRP A 128 -15.43 24.14 -3.34
C TRP A 128 -16.44 25.24 -3.68
N LEU A 129 -17.14 25.17 -4.83
CA LEU A 129 -18.08 26.22 -5.25
C LEU A 129 -19.22 26.38 -4.23
N HIS A 130 -19.84 25.28 -3.82
CA HIS A 130 -20.89 25.33 -2.78
C HIS A 130 -20.37 25.78 -1.42
N LEU A 131 -19.09 25.52 -1.12
CA LEU A 131 -18.48 26.02 0.12
C LEU A 131 -18.27 27.54 0.06
N SER A 132 -18.05 28.09 -1.14
CA SER A 132 -17.84 29.53 -1.34
C SER A 132 -19.10 30.39 -1.13
N ASP A 133 -20.28 29.78 -1.15
CA ASP A 133 -21.55 30.43 -0.79
C ASP A 133 -21.60 30.74 0.72
N VAL A 134 -20.91 29.95 1.53
CA VAL A 134 -20.94 30.03 3.01
C VAL A 134 -19.72 30.77 3.56
N ILE A 135 -18.54 30.53 2.98
CA ILE A 135 -17.26 31.11 3.38
C ILE A 135 -16.54 31.75 2.19
N ASN A 136 -15.54 32.59 2.44
CA ASN A 136 -14.77 33.22 1.37
C ASN A 136 -14.17 32.19 0.38
N GLU A 137 -14.27 32.49 -0.91
CA GLU A 137 -13.83 31.64 -2.04
C GLU A 137 -12.41 31.09 -1.87
N ARG A 138 -11.44 31.94 -1.52
CA ARG A 138 -10.04 31.51 -1.33
C ARG A 138 -9.91 30.50 -0.20
N ILE A 139 -10.72 30.63 0.85
CA ILE A 139 -10.72 29.70 1.99
C ILE A 139 -11.38 28.38 1.58
N ALA A 140 -12.47 28.43 0.83
CA ALA A 140 -13.15 27.25 0.30
C ALA A 140 -12.21 26.41 -0.59
N GLN A 141 -11.53 27.05 -1.54
CA GLN A 141 -10.55 26.40 -2.42
C GLN A 141 -9.42 25.75 -1.61
N ARG A 142 -8.82 26.49 -0.66
CA ARG A 142 -7.73 25.97 0.19
C ARG A 142 -8.19 24.83 1.10
N LEU A 143 -9.38 24.93 1.67
CA LEU A 143 -9.95 23.87 2.50
C LEU A 143 -10.12 22.58 1.70
N SER A 144 -10.74 22.68 0.52
CA SER A 144 -10.95 21.55 -0.39
C SER A 144 -9.63 20.93 -0.87
N GLU A 145 -8.67 21.75 -1.30
CA GLU A 145 -7.33 21.31 -1.68
C GLU A 145 -6.66 20.52 -0.53
N LYS A 146 -6.61 21.10 0.68
CA LYS A 146 -5.98 20.47 1.84
C LYS A 146 -6.69 19.20 2.29
N TRP A 147 -8.01 19.15 2.13
CA TRP A 147 -8.80 17.96 2.41
C TRP A 147 -8.42 16.81 1.48
N ILE A 148 -8.39 17.04 0.15
CA ILE A 148 -8.03 16.02 -0.84
C ILE A 148 -6.63 15.46 -0.58
N TYR A 149 -5.64 16.31 -0.30
CA TYR A 149 -4.29 15.85 0.03
C TYR A 149 -4.25 14.98 1.28
N LEU A 150 -4.97 15.38 2.33
CA LEU A 150 -5.00 14.64 3.59
C LEU A 150 -5.74 13.30 3.43
N LYS A 151 -6.86 13.29 2.72
CA LYS A 151 -7.61 12.09 2.36
C LYS A 151 -6.73 11.12 1.58
N ASN A 152 -6.03 11.60 0.55
CA ASN A 152 -5.10 10.77 -0.22
C ASN A 152 -4.00 10.16 0.65
N GLU A 153 -3.43 10.91 1.60
CA GLU A 153 -2.47 10.38 2.57
C GLU A 153 -3.07 9.23 3.39
N PHE A 154 -4.27 9.41 3.93
CA PHE A 154 -4.93 8.43 4.80
C PHE A 154 -5.32 7.16 4.05
N GLU A 155 -5.99 7.31 2.90
CA GLU A 155 -6.38 6.19 2.05
C GLU A 155 -5.16 5.39 1.61
N THR A 156 -4.05 6.07 1.26
CA THR A 156 -2.80 5.39 0.90
C THR A 156 -2.27 4.57 2.06
N ILE A 157 -2.18 5.14 3.26
CA ILE A 157 -1.67 4.40 4.44
C ILE A 157 -2.56 3.19 4.73
N GLN A 158 -3.88 3.35 4.70
CA GLN A 158 -4.83 2.28 4.93
C GLN A 158 -4.68 1.16 3.88
N PHE A 159 -4.63 1.50 2.59
CA PHE A 159 -4.43 0.53 1.51
C PHE A 159 -3.12 -0.25 1.68
N LEU A 160 -2.03 0.42 2.07
CA LEU A 160 -0.75 -0.25 2.31
C LEU A 160 -0.86 -1.24 3.48
N MET A 161 -1.52 -0.87 4.57
CA MET A 161 -1.72 -1.76 5.72
C MET A 161 -2.59 -2.97 5.38
N GLU A 162 -3.71 -2.76 4.68
CA GLU A 162 -4.65 -3.82 4.28
C GLU A 162 -4.01 -4.84 3.34
N ASN A 163 -3.08 -4.41 2.50
CA ASN A 163 -2.39 -5.26 1.52
C ASN A 163 -0.98 -5.71 1.98
N ASN A 164 -0.64 -5.53 3.25
CA ASN A 164 0.67 -5.89 3.83
C ASN A 164 1.87 -5.27 3.09
N ILE A 165 1.68 -4.10 2.48
CA ILE A 165 2.75 -3.37 1.79
C ILE A 165 3.59 -2.62 2.83
N PRO A 166 4.93 -2.72 2.80
CA PRO A 166 5.79 -1.98 3.71
C PRO A 166 5.51 -0.49 3.70
N LEU A 167 5.14 0.02 4.87
CA LEU A 167 4.82 1.43 5.11
C LEU A 167 5.94 2.41 4.73
N SER A 168 7.19 1.93 4.62
CA SER A 168 8.35 2.69 4.13
C SER A 168 8.17 3.26 2.71
N VAL A 169 7.32 2.67 1.86
CA VAL A 169 7.09 3.18 0.50
C VAL A 169 6.15 4.39 0.44
N SER A 170 5.34 4.61 1.49
CA SER A 170 4.28 5.63 1.52
C SER A 170 4.74 7.03 1.08
N LYS A 171 5.86 7.52 1.63
CA LYS A 171 6.41 8.85 1.28
C LYS A 171 6.77 8.96 -0.21
N LYS A 172 7.34 7.90 -0.80
CA LYS A 172 7.70 7.90 -2.23
C LYS A 172 6.44 7.82 -3.10
N LEU A 173 5.48 6.96 -2.75
CA LEU A 173 4.20 6.86 -3.45
C LEU A 173 3.44 8.18 -3.47
N LEU A 174 3.28 8.82 -2.31
CA LEU A 174 2.57 10.10 -2.20
C LEU A 174 3.28 11.22 -2.97
N ARG A 175 4.62 11.18 -3.05
CA ARG A 175 5.40 12.14 -3.85
C ARG A 175 5.23 11.93 -5.36
N ILE A 176 5.08 10.68 -5.82
CA ILE A 176 4.94 10.34 -7.24
C ILE A 176 3.49 10.57 -7.71
N CYS A 177 2.51 10.10 -6.95
CA CYS A 177 1.11 10.18 -7.36
C CYS A 177 0.49 11.55 -7.07
N CYS A 178 0.97 12.26 -6.03
CA CYS A 178 0.42 13.50 -5.48
C CYS A 178 -1.02 13.36 -4.93
N ILE A 179 -1.96 12.89 -5.76
CA ILE A 179 -3.38 12.65 -5.49
C ILE A 179 -3.84 11.32 -6.12
N ASN A 180 -4.98 10.79 -5.67
CA ASN A 180 -5.59 9.54 -6.15
C ASN A 180 -4.64 8.33 -6.18
N THR A 181 -3.75 8.23 -5.19
CA THR A 181 -2.73 7.17 -5.13
C THR A 181 -3.37 5.79 -5.12
N VAL A 182 -4.38 5.57 -4.28
CA VAL A 182 -5.03 4.26 -4.13
C VAL A 182 -5.79 3.86 -5.38
N GLU A 183 -6.51 4.79 -6.01
CA GLU A 183 -7.20 4.55 -7.27
C GLU A 183 -6.22 4.12 -8.38
N ARG A 184 -5.07 4.82 -8.48
CA ARG A 184 -4.00 4.43 -9.42
C ARG A 184 -3.47 3.02 -9.14
N LEU A 185 -3.24 2.68 -7.88
CA LEU A 185 -2.76 1.35 -7.49
C LEU A 185 -3.81 0.26 -7.75
N LYS A 186 -5.10 0.54 -7.52
CA LYS A 186 -6.20 -0.38 -7.86
C LYS A 186 -6.34 -0.59 -9.36
N ASN A 187 -6.13 0.47 -10.14
CA ASN A 187 -6.19 0.43 -11.61
C ASN A 187 -4.95 -0.24 -12.22
N ASN A 188 -3.80 -0.22 -11.54
CA ASN A 188 -2.60 -0.93 -11.98
C ASN A 188 -1.73 -1.33 -10.77
N PRO A 189 -1.99 -2.50 -10.16
CA PRO A 189 -1.20 -2.96 -9.02
C PRO A 189 0.26 -3.27 -9.41
N TYR A 190 0.51 -3.61 -10.68
CA TYR A 190 1.84 -3.89 -11.21
C TYR A 190 2.76 -2.67 -11.23
N ALA A 191 2.23 -1.45 -11.10
CA ALA A 191 3.05 -0.25 -10.91
C ALA A 191 3.90 -0.30 -9.63
N LEU A 192 3.56 -1.14 -8.64
CA LEU A 192 4.35 -1.31 -7.42
C LEU A 192 5.70 -2.01 -7.68
N VAL A 193 5.88 -2.67 -8.82
CA VAL A 193 7.12 -3.36 -9.20
C VAL A 193 8.31 -2.40 -9.20
N SER A 194 8.11 -1.11 -9.48
CA SER A 194 9.17 -0.09 -9.39
C SER A 194 9.75 0.11 -7.98
N PHE A 195 9.15 -0.49 -6.95
CA PHE A 195 9.61 -0.47 -5.56
C PHE A 195 10.24 -1.79 -5.14
N CYS A 196 10.69 -2.64 -6.08
CA CYS A 196 11.29 -3.94 -5.80
C CYS A 196 12.49 -3.91 -4.84
N ASP A 197 13.19 -2.77 -4.73
CA ASP A 197 14.33 -2.61 -3.81
C ASP A 197 13.89 -2.36 -2.36
N ILE A 198 12.62 -2.04 -2.13
CA ILE A 198 12.06 -1.71 -0.81
C ILE A 198 11.07 -2.78 -0.35
N ILE A 199 10.30 -3.34 -1.29
CA ILE A 199 9.24 -4.30 -0.99
C ILE A 199 9.80 -5.72 -1.17
N PRO A 200 9.90 -6.53 -0.10
CA PRO A 200 10.34 -7.91 -0.21
C PRO A 200 9.30 -8.75 -0.97
N ASN A 201 9.75 -9.72 -1.75
CA ASN A 201 8.89 -10.62 -2.52
C ASN A 201 7.82 -9.90 -3.36
N ILE A 202 8.17 -8.73 -3.91
CA ILE A 202 7.25 -7.81 -4.59
C ILE A 202 6.34 -8.49 -5.62
N TRP A 203 6.86 -9.46 -6.39
CA TRP A 203 6.07 -10.13 -7.41
C TRP A 203 4.89 -10.91 -6.82
N SER A 204 5.14 -11.71 -5.76
CA SER A 204 4.08 -12.45 -5.08
C SER A 204 3.05 -11.50 -4.48
N LEU A 205 3.51 -10.46 -3.79
CA LEU A 205 2.64 -9.47 -3.17
C LEU A 205 1.75 -8.77 -4.21
N VAL A 206 2.30 -8.38 -5.35
CA VAL A 206 1.53 -7.74 -6.43
C VAL A 206 0.54 -8.71 -7.08
N GLU A 207 0.93 -9.96 -7.30
CA GLU A 207 0.02 -10.99 -7.83
C GLU A 207 -1.16 -11.25 -6.87
N ASP A 208 -0.91 -11.29 -5.55
CA ASP A 208 -1.96 -11.45 -4.54
C ASP A 208 -2.94 -10.25 -4.58
N ILE A 209 -2.42 -9.03 -4.63
CA ILE A 209 -3.23 -7.81 -4.75
C ILE A 209 -4.04 -7.82 -6.05
N ALA A 210 -3.40 -8.13 -7.18
CA ALA A 210 -4.05 -8.15 -8.49
C ALA A 210 -5.16 -9.22 -8.55
N THR A 211 -4.92 -10.39 -7.98
CA THR A 211 -5.92 -11.47 -7.87
C THR A 211 -7.12 -11.02 -7.04
N ASN A 212 -6.88 -10.40 -5.87
CA ASN A 212 -7.95 -9.86 -5.03
C ASN A 212 -8.75 -8.74 -5.70
N LEU A 213 -8.14 -7.99 -6.62
CA LEU A 213 -8.79 -6.98 -7.44
C LEU A 213 -9.45 -7.54 -8.72
N GLY A 214 -9.34 -8.85 -8.98
CA GLY A 214 -9.97 -9.52 -10.11
C GLY A 214 -9.23 -9.39 -11.45
N PHE A 215 -7.92 -9.15 -11.44
CA PHE A 215 -7.11 -9.09 -12.66
C PHE A 215 -6.89 -10.49 -13.25
N ASN A 216 -6.81 -10.57 -14.58
CA ASN A 216 -6.52 -11.80 -15.31
C ASN A 216 -5.01 -12.02 -15.42
N ILE A 217 -4.58 -13.30 -15.47
CA ILE A 217 -3.19 -13.69 -15.73
C ILE A 217 -2.66 -13.22 -17.10
N GLU A 218 -3.54 -13.00 -18.06
CA GLU A 218 -3.23 -12.49 -19.41
C GLU A 218 -3.39 -10.95 -19.52
N ASP A 219 -3.59 -10.25 -18.39
CA ASP A 219 -3.70 -8.79 -18.41
C ASP A 219 -2.40 -8.14 -18.91
N GLU A 220 -2.51 -7.18 -19.82
CA GLU A 220 -1.36 -6.49 -20.40
C GLU A 220 -0.48 -5.83 -19.32
N ARG A 221 -1.10 -5.25 -18.28
CA ARG A 221 -0.39 -4.59 -17.17
C ARG A 221 0.47 -5.59 -16.40
N ARG A 222 0.01 -6.84 -16.27
CA ARG A 222 0.77 -7.94 -15.67
C ARG A 222 1.99 -8.31 -16.52
N LEU A 223 1.82 -8.44 -17.83
CA LEU A 223 2.91 -8.75 -18.76
C LEU A 223 3.97 -7.65 -18.76
N ILE A 224 3.56 -6.38 -18.74
CA ILE A 224 4.46 -5.23 -18.60
C ILE A 224 5.20 -5.31 -17.26
N GLY A 225 4.49 -5.51 -16.15
CA GLY A 225 5.11 -5.65 -14.81
C GLY A 225 6.13 -6.80 -14.75
N MET A 226 5.84 -7.92 -15.41
CA MET A 226 6.77 -9.05 -15.52
C MET A 226 8.06 -8.68 -16.26
N ILE A 227 7.95 -7.89 -17.32
CA ILE A 227 9.11 -7.38 -18.04
C ILE A 227 9.89 -6.41 -17.14
N GLU A 228 9.22 -5.46 -16.50
CA GLU A 228 9.84 -4.47 -15.61
C GLU A 228 10.61 -5.12 -14.47
N ILE A 229 10.03 -6.08 -13.73
CA ILE A 229 10.74 -6.74 -12.61
C ILE A 229 11.99 -7.48 -13.11
N ASN A 230 11.94 -8.07 -14.30
CA ASN A 230 13.09 -8.71 -14.92
C ASN A 230 14.18 -7.70 -15.27
N LEU A 231 13.80 -6.52 -15.75
CA LEU A 231 14.73 -5.43 -16.05
C LEU A 231 15.35 -4.87 -14.77
N TYR A 232 14.56 -4.57 -13.74
CA TYR A 232 15.08 -4.12 -12.43
C TYR A 232 16.03 -5.15 -11.81
N THR A 233 15.69 -6.44 -11.85
CA THR A 233 16.56 -7.51 -11.35
C THR A 233 17.92 -7.54 -12.06
N ARG A 234 17.94 -7.25 -13.37
CA ARG A 234 19.18 -7.19 -14.16
C ARG A 234 19.95 -5.91 -13.91
N LEU A 235 19.25 -4.79 -13.76
CA LEU A 235 19.85 -3.50 -13.41
C LEU A 235 20.57 -3.59 -12.06
N ASN A 236 19.98 -4.25 -11.08
CA ASN A 236 20.59 -4.50 -9.77
C ASN A 236 21.86 -5.37 -9.84
N ARG A 237 22.11 -6.05 -10.97
CA ARG A 237 23.35 -6.79 -11.24
C ARG A 237 24.35 -6.00 -12.09
N GLY A 238 24.09 -4.71 -12.33
CA GLY A 238 24.95 -3.83 -13.12
C GLY A 238 24.72 -3.88 -14.63
N HIS A 239 23.67 -4.56 -15.12
CA HIS A 239 23.33 -4.55 -16.54
C HIS A 239 22.54 -3.29 -16.92
N THR A 240 22.85 -2.67 -18.05
CA THR A 240 22.17 -1.47 -18.55
C THR A 240 21.28 -1.73 -19.78
N ALA A 241 21.38 -2.91 -20.38
CA ALA A 241 20.58 -3.32 -21.53
C ALA A 241 20.40 -4.85 -21.56
N ARG A 242 19.43 -5.32 -22.35
CA ARG A 242 19.19 -6.73 -22.63
C ARG A 242 18.96 -6.94 -24.13
N SER A 243 19.64 -7.93 -24.69
CA SER A 243 19.34 -8.40 -26.05
C SER A 243 17.88 -8.86 -26.14
N GLN A 244 17.17 -8.35 -27.14
CA GLN A 244 15.79 -8.71 -27.45
C GLN A 244 15.79 -10.02 -28.27
N GLU A 245 16.42 -11.08 -27.75
CA GLU A 245 16.28 -12.40 -28.37
C GLU A 245 14.80 -12.80 -28.29
N ALA A 246 14.17 -12.88 -29.46
CA ALA A 246 12.76 -13.23 -29.60
C ALA A 246 12.49 -14.54 -28.87
N LYS A 247 11.87 -14.47 -27.68
CA LYS A 247 11.33 -15.64 -27.01
C LYS A 247 10.25 -16.20 -27.91
N LYS A 248 10.56 -17.23 -28.70
CA LYS A 248 9.53 -18.09 -29.28
C LYS A 248 8.64 -18.56 -28.12
N PRO A 249 7.30 -18.49 -28.25
CA PRO A 249 6.44 -19.11 -27.25
C PRO A 249 6.88 -20.57 -27.15
N ARG A 250 7.08 -21.05 -25.92
CA ARG A 250 7.31 -22.48 -25.66
C ARG A 250 5.98 -23.17 -25.94
N SER A 251 5.67 -23.36 -27.21
CA SER A 251 4.58 -24.21 -27.69
C SER A 251 4.76 -25.55 -27.00
N GLN A 252 3.71 -25.96 -26.30
CA GLN A 252 3.53 -27.27 -25.71
C GLN A 252 4.19 -28.32 -26.63
N GLU A 253 5.16 -29.06 -26.09
CA GLU A 253 5.73 -30.21 -26.79
C GLU A 253 4.58 -31.16 -27.13
N ALA A 254 4.09 -31.04 -28.36
CA ALA A 254 3.34 -32.08 -29.02
C ALA A 254 4.19 -33.34 -28.92
N LYS A 255 3.71 -34.31 -28.13
CA LYS A 255 4.27 -35.65 -28.04
C LYS A 255 4.48 -36.17 -29.47
N LYS A 256 5.72 -36.19 -29.94
CA LYS A 256 6.08 -36.96 -31.14
C LYS A 256 5.77 -38.43 -30.86
N PRO A 257 5.03 -39.14 -31.73
CA PRO A 257 4.90 -40.58 -31.59
C PRO A 257 6.28 -41.22 -31.79
N ARG A 258 6.63 -42.09 -30.85
CA ARG A 258 7.84 -42.91 -30.83
C ARG A 258 7.87 -43.78 -32.10
N SER A 259 8.75 -43.45 -33.04
CA SER A 259 9.04 -44.29 -34.20
C SER A 259 9.53 -45.65 -33.73
N GLN A 260 8.83 -46.70 -34.12
CA GLN A 260 9.20 -48.09 -33.87
C GLN A 260 10.53 -48.40 -34.57
N GLU A 261 11.53 -48.86 -33.82
CA GLU A 261 12.73 -49.49 -34.37
C GLU A 261 12.31 -50.78 -35.10
N ALA A 262 12.36 -50.75 -36.42
CA ALA A 262 12.33 -51.93 -37.25
C ALA A 262 13.62 -52.74 -37.03
N LYS A 263 13.50 -53.90 -36.40
CA LYS A 263 14.58 -54.90 -36.29
C LYS A 263 15.00 -55.35 -37.69
N LYS A 264 16.25 -55.09 -38.07
CA LYS A 264 16.92 -55.70 -39.24
C LYS A 264 17.02 -57.22 -39.04
N PRO A 265 16.73 -58.06 -40.06
CA PRO A 265 17.03 -59.49 -39.99
C PRO A 265 18.53 -59.76 -40.19
N ARG A 266 18.98 -60.81 -39.50
CA ARG A 266 20.33 -61.36 -39.39
C ARG A 266 20.76 -61.98 -40.72
N SER A 267 21.80 -61.44 -41.36
CA SER A 267 22.43 -62.03 -42.55
C SER A 267 23.24 -63.27 -42.17
N GLN A 268 22.96 -64.37 -42.87
CA GLN A 268 23.68 -65.64 -42.77
C GLN A 268 25.03 -65.55 -43.48
N GLU A 269 26.12 -65.92 -42.80
CA GLU A 269 27.42 -66.14 -43.42
C GLU A 269 27.42 -67.44 -44.22
N ALA A 270 27.66 -67.30 -45.52
CA ALA A 270 27.87 -68.40 -46.45
C ALA A 270 29.30 -68.95 -46.29
N LYS A 271 29.40 -70.27 -46.06
CA LYS A 271 30.63 -71.06 -46.17
C LYS A 271 31.21 -70.97 -47.59
N LYS A 272 32.51 -70.71 -47.71
CA LYS A 272 33.31 -71.03 -48.92
C LYS A 272 34.42 -72.04 -48.59
N PRO A 273 34.80 -72.90 -49.54
CA PRO A 273 35.54 -74.13 -49.25
C PRO A 273 37.06 -73.97 -49.30
N ARG A 274 37.69 -75.02 -48.79
CA ARG A 274 39.11 -75.34 -48.60
C ARG A 274 39.89 -75.38 -49.93
N SER A 275 41.08 -74.75 -49.96
CA SER A 275 42.15 -75.03 -50.94
C SER A 275 43.40 -75.49 -50.21
N GLN A 276 44.01 -76.54 -50.73
CA GLN A 276 45.29 -77.13 -50.33
C GLN A 276 46.46 -76.45 -51.09
N GLU A 277 47.66 -76.99 -50.85
CA GLU A 277 48.99 -76.71 -51.43
C GLU A 277 49.84 -75.63 -50.74
N ALA A 278 51.14 -75.80 -50.48
CA ALA A 278 52.04 -76.95 -50.55
C ALA A 278 53.31 -76.63 -49.74
N LYS A 279 54.01 -77.69 -49.32
CA LYS A 279 55.31 -77.72 -48.65
C LYS A 279 56.41 -76.95 -49.41
N LYS A 280 57.34 -76.36 -48.66
CA LYS A 280 58.76 -76.29 -49.07
C LYS A 280 59.68 -76.51 -47.85
N LEU A 281 60.58 -77.47 -48.06
CA LEU A 281 61.81 -77.87 -47.34
C LEU A 281 61.66 -78.38 -45.90
#